data_AF-A0A2V5MDR7-F1
#
_entry.id   AF-A0A2V5MDR7-F1
#
_cell.length_a   1.000
_cell.length_b   1.000
_cell.length_c   1.000
_cell.angle_alpha   90.00
_cell.angle_beta   90.00
_cell.angle_gamma   90.00
#
_symmetry.space_group_name_H-M   'P 1'
#
loop_
_entity.id
_entity.type
_entity.pdbx_description
1 polymer ?
#
loop_
_entity_poly.entity_id
_entity_poly.type
_entity_poly.pdbx_seq_one_letter_code
_entity_poly.pdbx_strand_id
1 'polypeptide(L)'
;MHLRSPPQHHLSIKNGVTVLSRGPRENGDRPAVDVLFRSAAREHRSKVIGVVLSGRRDDGAAGLYFIKARVGVAIVQDPHEALAPNMPRTALEMVDIDFCLSVRQIADVLVQLLNGKAANITEPRNEGTNMDGEQAPVHPTSEPAGDQIPVSCPDCNGPLYEVKHGELALFECFLGHRFSPENLSEQHAEALERALWTAIRKVKERMVLHERLLDRKRSQGEEELLKCLEESVTTAKKDLELLREILDRIW
;
A
#
# COMPACT_ATOMS: atom_id res chain seq x y z
N MET A 1 21.56 1.11 -18.93
CA MET A 1 20.78 -0.10 -18.61
C MET A 1 19.46 0.37 -18.01
N HIS A 2 18.32 0.07 -18.64
CA HIS A 2 17.01 0.44 -18.13
C HIS A 2 16.42 -0.77 -17.41
N LEU A 3 16.24 -0.68 -16.09
CA LEU A 3 15.65 -1.73 -15.28
C LEU A 3 14.21 -1.37 -14.96
N ARG A 4 13.30 -2.32 -15.16
CA ARG A 4 11.88 -2.20 -14.81
C ARG A 4 11.49 -3.38 -13.94
N SER A 5 10.74 -3.13 -12.87
CA SER A 5 10.23 -4.22 -12.05
C SER A 5 9.17 -5.01 -12.83
N PRO A 6 9.29 -6.35 -12.94
CA PRO A 6 8.24 -7.16 -13.51
C PRO A 6 7.03 -7.18 -12.58
N PRO A 7 5.82 -7.45 -13.11
CA PRO A 7 4.62 -7.61 -12.28
C PRO A 7 4.85 -8.63 -11.16
N GLN A 8 4.23 -8.41 -10.00
CA GLN A 8 4.29 -9.31 -8.84
C GLN A 8 5.68 -9.52 -8.23
N HIS A 9 6.67 -8.67 -8.55
CA HIS A 9 7.97 -8.66 -7.91
C HIS A 9 8.33 -7.24 -7.47
N HIS A 10 8.91 -7.12 -6.28
CA HIS A 10 9.60 -5.90 -5.88
C HIS A 10 11.00 -5.87 -6.49
N LEU A 11 11.43 -4.67 -6.86
CA LEU A 11 12.81 -4.36 -7.21
C LEU A 11 13.47 -3.74 -5.97
N SER A 12 14.61 -4.26 -5.55
CA SER A 12 15.38 -3.69 -4.43
C SER A 12 16.87 -3.74 -4.72
N ILE A 13 17.66 -3.00 -3.94
CA ILE A 13 19.13 -3.04 -3.99
C ILE A 13 19.66 -3.72 -2.73
N LYS A 14 20.59 -4.66 -2.90
CA LYS A 14 21.28 -5.34 -1.81
C LYS A 14 22.70 -5.67 -2.23
N ASN A 15 23.70 -5.29 -1.43
CA ASN A 15 25.12 -5.58 -1.70
C ASN A 15 25.57 -5.07 -3.08
N GLY A 16 25.13 -3.87 -3.45
CA GLY A 16 25.40 -3.23 -4.75
C GLY A 16 24.76 -3.89 -5.98
N VAL A 17 23.94 -4.93 -5.80
CA VAL A 17 23.23 -5.58 -6.92
C VAL A 17 21.71 -5.37 -6.82
N THR A 18 21.07 -5.34 -7.98
CA THR A 18 19.62 -5.30 -8.07
C THR A 18 19.03 -6.69 -7.86
N VAL A 19 18.04 -6.79 -6.97
CA VAL A 19 17.38 -8.03 -6.57
C VAL A 19 15.89 -7.94 -6.83
N LEU A 20 15.33 -9.02 -7.38
CA LEU A 20 13.88 -9.21 -7.50
C LEU A 20 13.39 -10.11 -6.37
N SER A 21 12.30 -9.72 -5.70
CA SER A 21 11.71 -10.53 -4.63
C SER A 21 10.19 -10.59 -4.74
N ARG A 22 9.62 -11.67 -4.22
CA ARG A 22 8.17 -11.83 -4.01
C ARG A 22 7.79 -11.63 -2.54
N GLY A 23 8.47 -10.70 -1.88
CA GLY A 23 8.18 -10.33 -0.50
C GLY A 23 6.73 -9.85 -0.31
N PRO A 24 6.32 -9.63 0.95
CA PRO A 24 5.02 -9.03 1.27
C PRO A 24 4.80 -7.74 0.50
N ARG A 25 3.53 -7.44 0.20
CA ARG A 25 3.15 -6.19 -0.46
C ARG A 25 3.43 -4.99 0.45
N GLU A 26 3.66 -3.84 -0.16
CA GLU A 26 3.74 -2.56 0.52
C GLU A 26 2.76 -1.61 -0.14
N ASN A 27 1.96 -0.91 0.67
CA ASN A 27 0.88 -0.05 0.20
C ASN A 27 -0.13 -0.78 -0.72
N GLY A 28 -0.36 -2.08 -0.44
CA GLY A 28 -1.22 -2.97 -1.24
C GLY A 28 -0.63 -3.41 -2.59
N ASP A 29 0.57 -2.93 -2.93
CA ASP A 29 1.16 -3.05 -4.26
C ASP A 29 2.43 -3.92 -4.28
N ARG A 30 2.66 -4.53 -5.46
CA ARG A 30 3.88 -5.28 -5.79
C ARG A 30 4.08 -5.34 -7.31
N PRO A 31 5.00 -4.55 -7.89
CA PRO A 31 6.03 -3.73 -7.23
C PRO A 31 5.49 -2.52 -6.46
N ALA A 32 6.24 -2.11 -5.46
CA ALA A 32 6.09 -0.84 -4.75
C ALA A 32 7.40 -0.04 -4.87
N VAL A 33 7.30 1.26 -5.15
CA VAL A 33 8.40 2.21 -5.29
C VAL A 33 9.13 2.38 -3.96
N ASP A 34 8.40 2.41 -2.84
CA ASP A 34 8.97 2.57 -1.50
C ASP A 34 10.01 1.49 -1.16
N VAL A 35 9.81 0.25 -1.62
CA VAL A 35 10.77 -0.85 -1.46
C VAL A 35 12.10 -0.54 -2.18
N LEU A 36 12.02 -0.03 -3.42
CA LEU A 36 13.19 0.33 -4.20
C LEU A 36 13.92 1.50 -3.54
N PHE A 37 13.20 2.57 -3.22
CA PHE A 37 13.79 3.78 -2.64
C PHE A 37 14.42 3.51 -1.27
N ARG A 38 13.72 2.81 -0.38
CA ARG A 38 14.25 2.47 0.95
C ARG A 38 15.50 1.60 0.86
N SER A 39 15.53 0.62 -0.04
CA SER A 39 16.70 -0.24 -0.22
C SER A 39 17.88 0.49 -0.88
N ALA A 40 17.62 1.35 -1.88
CA ALA A 40 18.62 2.18 -2.50
C ALA A 40 19.22 3.18 -1.51
N ALA A 41 18.39 3.88 -0.74
CA ALA A 41 18.82 4.80 0.30
C ALA A 41 19.75 4.09 1.29
N ARG A 42 19.42 2.86 1.68
CA ARG A 42 20.22 2.09 2.64
C ARG A 42 21.60 1.74 2.08
N GLU A 43 21.63 1.28 0.84
CA GLU A 43 22.86 0.81 0.20
C GLU A 43 23.80 1.97 -0.21
N HIS A 44 23.22 3.05 -0.74
CA HIS A 44 23.98 4.10 -1.44
C HIS A 44 23.95 5.46 -0.73
N ARG A 45 23.12 5.62 0.31
CA ARG A 45 23.02 6.83 1.16
C ARG A 45 22.90 8.11 0.31
N SER A 46 23.83 9.05 0.48
CA SER A 46 23.83 10.35 -0.20
C SER A 46 24.03 10.28 -1.72
N LYS A 47 24.34 9.11 -2.28
CA LYS A 47 24.49 8.92 -3.72
C LYS A 47 23.17 8.60 -4.44
N VAL A 48 22.04 8.63 -3.72
CA VAL A 48 20.72 8.33 -4.28
C VAL A 48 20.01 9.62 -4.68
N ILE A 49 19.47 9.62 -5.90
CA ILE A 49 18.50 10.62 -6.36
C ILE A 49 17.18 9.88 -6.54
N GLY A 50 16.20 10.19 -5.70
CA GLY A 50 14.83 9.70 -5.82
C GLY A 50 14.01 10.66 -6.67
N VAL A 51 13.23 10.12 -7.60
CA VAL A 51 12.34 10.91 -8.46
C VAL A 51 10.94 10.32 -8.41
N VAL A 52 9.98 11.07 -7.89
CA VAL A 52 8.55 10.71 -7.92
C VAL A 52 7.87 11.47 -9.07
N LEU A 53 7.18 10.72 -9.91
CA LEU A 53 6.42 11.27 -11.05
C LEU A 53 4.91 11.11 -10.81
N SER A 54 4.11 11.53 -11.78
CA SER A 54 2.66 11.36 -11.80
C SER A 54 2.22 9.94 -11.40
N GLY A 55 1.33 9.85 -10.41
CA GLY A 55 0.82 8.61 -9.82
C GLY A 55 -0.44 8.85 -8.98
N ARG A 56 -1.29 7.84 -8.85
CA ARG A 56 -2.62 7.95 -8.19
C ARG A 56 -2.59 7.74 -6.68
N ARG A 57 -1.63 6.96 -6.20
CA ARG A 57 -1.41 6.62 -4.78
C ARG A 57 -0.17 7.35 -4.26
N ASP A 58 0.15 7.15 -3.00
CA ASP A 58 1.26 7.75 -2.27
C ASP A 58 2.56 6.92 -2.28
N ASP A 59 2.57 5.76 -2.96
CA ASP A 59 3.75 4.90 -3.11
C ASP A 59 4.95 5.66 -3.71
N GLY A 60 5.97 5.88 -2.90
CA GLY A 60 7.16 6.69 -3.23
C GLY A 60 7.42 7.82 -2.23
N ALA A 61 6.40 8.31 -1.52
CA ALA A 61 6.55 9.40 -0.56
C ALA A 61 7.36 8.94 0.67
N ALA A 62 7.00 7.80 1.27
CA ALA A 62 7.77 7.20 2.36
C ALA A 62 9.20 6.85 1.92
N GLY A 63 9.36 6.36 0.69
CA GLY A 63 10.64 6.06 0.08
C GLY A 63 11.53 7.30 -0.07
N LEU A 64 10.98 8.42 -0.52
CA LEU A 64 11.70 9.70 -0.61
C LEU A 64 12.11 10.20 0.77
N TYR A 65 11.26 10.02 1.78
CA TYR A 65 11.63 10.33 3.17
C TYR A 65 12.89 9.56 3.59
N PHE A 66 12.96 8.26 3.32
CA PHE A 66 14.17 7.47 3.62
C PHE A 66 15.40 7.89 2.80
N ILE A 67 15.22 8.40 1.58
CA ILE A 67 16.30 8.96 0.77
C ILE A 67 16.84 10.23 1.43
N LYS A 68 15.96 11.16 1.82
CA LYS A 68 16.34 12.42 2.51
C LYS A 68 16.97 12.16 3.88
N ALA A 69 16.43 11.22 4.66
CA ALA A 69 17.00 10.80 5.93
C ALA A 69 18.45 10.28 5.81
N ARG A 70 18.88 9.89 4.60
CA ARG A 70 20.26 9.46 4.30
C ARG A 70 21.01 10.44 3.40
N VAL A 71 20.58 11.70 3.38
CA VAL A 71 21.24 12.82 2.68
C VAL A 71 21.25 12.62 1.15
N GLY A 72 20.33 11.83 0.62
CA GLY A 72 20.09 11.75 -0.82
C GLY A 72 19.25 12.94 -1.31
N VAL A 73 19.05 13.01 -2.63
CA VAL A 73 18.27 14.07 -3.29
C VAL A 73 16.87 13.57 -3.59
N ALA A 74 15.84 14.35 -3.26
CA ALA A 74 14.44 14.08 -3.58
C ALA A 74 13.93 15.08 -4.62
N ILE A 75 13.41 14.54 -5.73
CA ILE A 75 12.82 15.29 -6.83
C ILE A 75 11.39 14.81 -7.02
N VAL A 76 10.46 15.74 -7.25
CA VAL A 76 9.08 15.43 -7.62
C VAL A 76 8.71 16.15 -8.90
N GLN A 77 7.85 15.51 -9.69
CA GLN A 77 7.16 16.18 -10.80
C GLN A 77 6.22 17.26 -10.24
N ASP A 78 6.20 18.42 -10.88
CA ASP A 78 5.20 19.47 -10.61
C ASP A 78 3.78 18.88 -10.70
N PRO A 79 3.01 18.90 -9.59
CA PRO A 79 1.64 18.39 -9.57
C PRO A 79 0.71 19.06 -10.59
N HIS A 80 1.01 20.27 -11.05
CA HIS A 80 0.21 20.95 -12.06
C HIS A 80 0.38 20.37 -13.48
N GLU A 81 1.50 19.70 -13.77
CA GLU A 81 1.74 19.00 -15.04
C GLU A 81 1.40 17.49 -14.93
N ALA A 82 1.20 16.98 -13.72
CA ALA A 82 0.94 15.56 -13.49
C ALA A 82 -0.48 15.16 -13.90
N LEU A 83 -0.59 14.12 -14.73
CA LEU A 83 -1.88 13.52 -15.11
C LEU A 83 -2.62 12.94 -13.90
N ALA A 84 -1.86 12.38 -12.95
CA ALA A 84 -2.32 11.93 -11.65
C ALA A 84 -1.44 12.61 -10.59
N PRO A 85 -1.91 13.70 -9.95
CA PRO A 85 -1.07 14.55 -9.11
C PRO A 85 -0.97 14.08 -7.65
N ASN A 86 -1.62 12.98 -7.28
CA ASN A 86 -1.66 12.53 -5.88
C ASN A 86 -0.27 12.16 -5.35
N MET A 87 0.46 11.29 -6.06
CA MET A 87 1.79 10.84 -5.63
C MET A 87 2.78 11.99 -5.42
N PRO A 88 2.92 12.95 -6.37
CA PRO A 88 3.80 14.09 -6.14
C PRO A 88 3.32 15.05 -5.03
N ARG A 89 2.00 15.23 -4.85
CA ARG A 89 1.46 16.06 -3.76
C ARG A 89 1.77 15.46 -2.40
N THR A 90 1.51 14.18 -2.21
CA THR A 90 1.80 13.49 -0.95
C THR A 90 3.30 13.53 -0.65
N ALA A 91 4.16 13.38 -1.66
CA ALA A 91 5.61 13.55 -1.48
C ALA A 91 5.99 14.97 -1.03
N LEU A 92 5.37 16.02 -1.58
CA LEU A 92 5.60 17.42 -1.16
C LEU A 92 5.12 17.72 0.26
N GLU A 93 4.05 17.04 0.71
CA GLU A 93 3.50 17.21 2.05
C GLU A 93 4.34 16.49 3.11
N MET A 94 4.89 15.33 2.77
CA MET A 94 5.59 14.46 3.73
C MET A 94 7.11 14.68 3.79
N VAL A 95 7.72 15.24 2.74
CA VAL A 95 9.17 15.25 2.57
C VAL A 95 9.67 16.65 2.22
N ASP A 96 10.81 17.04 2.78
CA ASP A 96 11.55 18.24 2.36
C ASP A 96 12.18 18.02 0.96
N ILE A 97 11.39 18.29 -0.07
CA ILE A 97 11.75 18.06 -1.48
C ILE A 97 12.77 19.10 -1.96
N ASP A 98 13.88 18.63 -2.55
CA ASP A 98 14.93 19.52 -3.09
C ASP A 98 14.48 20.21 -4.38
N PHE A 99 13.69 19.51 -5.21
CA PHE A 99 13.25 20.01 -6.52
C PHE A 99 11.81 19.60 -6.85
N CYS A 100 10.96 20.59 -7.12
CA CYS A 100 9.64 20.41 -7.74
C CYS A 100 9.68 21.01 -9.14
N LEU A 101 9.62 20.16 -10.18
CA LEU A 101 9.97 20.54 -11.55
C LEU A 101 9.05 19.90 -12.58
N SER A 102 8.91 20.53 -13.74
CA SER A 102 8.30 19.87 -14.91
C SER A 102 9.13 18.66 -15.36
N VAL A 103 8.49 17.67 -16.00
CA VAL A 103 9.17 16.44 -16.46
C VAL A 103 10.37 16.76 -17.34
N ARG A 104 10.26 17.80 -18.17
CA ARG A 104 11.35 18.26 -19.03
C ARG A 104 12.55 18.78 -18.23
N GLN A 105 12.30 19.57 -17.19
CA GLN A 105 13.36 20.12 -16.35
C GLN A 105 14.03 19.06 -15.46
N ILE A 106 13.29 18.02 -15.05
CA ILE A 106 13.85 16.90 -14.28
C ILE A 106 15.03 16.27 -15.02
N ALA A 107 14.90 16.04 -16.34
CA ALA A 107 15.98 15.46 -17.14
C ALA A 107 17.26 16.31 -17.10
N ASP A 108 17.12 17.63 -17.25
CA ASP A 108 18.25 18.56 -17.22
C ASP A 108 18.94 18.58 -15.84
N VAL A 109 18.14 18.61 -14.76
CA VAL A 109 18.64 18.60 -13.38
C VAL A 109 19.35 17.29 -13.05
N LEU A 110 18.83 16.14 -13.49
CA LEU A 110 19.50 14.85 -13.31
C LEU A 110 20.89 14.83 -13.95
N VAL A 111 21.03 15.37 -15.17
CA VAL A 111 22.33 15.46 -15.85
C VAL A 111 23.29 16.38 -15.08
N GLN A 112 22.80 17.50 -14.53
CA GLN A 112 23.64 18.41 -13.74
C GLN A 112 24.11 17.78 -12.42
N LEU A 113 23.21 17.09 -11.70
CA LEU A 113 23.51 16.39 -10.46
C LEU A 113 24.57 15.30 -10.67
N LEU A 114 24.41 14.48 -11.73
CA LEU A 114 25.35 13.41 -12.05
C LEU A 114 26.75 13.91 -12.44
N ASN A 115 26.85 15.12 -13.01
CA ASN A 115 28.12 15.74 -13.39
C ASN A 115 28.80 16.49 -12.24
N GLY A 116 28.29 16.38 -11.00
CA GLY A 116 28.89 17.03 -9.83
C GLY A 116 28.81 18.56 -9.85
N LYS A 117 27.99 19.16 -10.73
CA LYS A 117 27.83 20.62 -10.84
C LYS A 117 26.86 21.19 -9.79
N ALA A 118 26.42 20.37 -8.85
CA ALA A 118 25.40 20.70 -7.85
C ALA A 118 25.97 21.26 -6.53
N ALA A 119 27.21 21.76 -6.52
CA ALA A 119 27.78 22.44 -5.35
C ALA A 119 27.02 23.73 -4.94
N ASN A 120 26.03 24.17 -5.74
CA ASN A 120 25.24 25.39 -5.51
C ASN A 120 23.75 25.14 -5.28
N ILE A 121 23.32 23.90 -5.00
CA ILE A 121 21.91 23.64 -4.73
C ILE A 121 21.78 23.04 -3.34
N THR A 122 21.50 23.95 -2.40
CA THR A 122 21.19 23.79 -0.97
C THR A 122 22.26 23.14 -0.09
N GLU A 123 22.85 23.96 0.79
CA GLU A 123 23.64 23.47 1.92
C GLU A 123 22.79 22.51 2.79
N PRO A 124 23.32 21.35 3.19
CA PRO A 124 22.59 20.42 4.04
C PRO A 124 22.45 21.01 5.44
N ARG A 125 21.23 21.29 5.87
CA ARG A 125 20.93 21.65 7.26
C ARG A 125 20.99 20.35 8.08
N ASN A 126 22.08 20.21 8.82
CA ASN A 126 22.33 19.10 9.75
C ASN A 126 21.22 19.02 10.81
N GLU A 127 20.43 17.94 10.78
CA GLU A 127 19.93 17.27 11.99
C GLU A 127 20.00 15.76 11.73
N GLY A 128 21.12 15.15 12.14
CA GLY A 128 21.31 13.71 12.06
C GLY A 128 20.37 13.01 13.03
N THR A 129 19.28 12.45 12.53
CA THR A 129 18.61 11.35 13.21
C THR A 129 19.41 10.09 12.91
N ASN A 130 19.97 9.49 13.96
CA ASN A 130 20.64 8.20 13.88
C ASN A 130 19.59 7.12 13.50
N MET A 131 19.31 6.94 12.21
CA MET A 131 18.53 5.81 11.67
C MET A 131 19.42 4.59 11.40
N ASP A 132 20.46 4.40 12.21
CA ASP A 132 21.37 3.26 12.16
C ASP A 132 20.78 2.12 13.00
N GLY A 133 19.61 1.61 12.59
CA GLY A 133 18.93 0.52 13.32
C GLY A 133 18.10 -0.43 12.46
N GLU A 134 17.65 -0.02 11.27
CA GLU A 134 16.77 -0.85 10.45
C GLU A 134 17.56 -1.79 9.52
N GLN A 135 18.07 -2.87 10.11
CA GLN A 135 18.16 -4.10 9.36
C GLN A 135 16.74 -4.54 9.05
N ALA A 136 16.30 -4.41 7.79
CA ALA A 136 15.12 -5.12 7.33
C ALA A 136 15.42 -6.61 7.58
N PRO A 137 14.70 -7.28 8.50
CA PRO A 137 15.02 -8.65 8.83
C PRO A 137 14.92 -9.47 7.54
N VAL A 138 15.97 -10.25 7.27
CA VAL A 138 16.04 -11.12 6.09
C VAL A 138 15.06 -12.29 6.21
N HIS A 139 14.30 -12.37 7.31
CA HIS A 139 13.24 -13.33 7.58
C HIS A 139 12.06 -12.65 8.33
N PRO A 140 10.80 -12.93 7.98
CA PRO A 140 9.59 -12.34 8.58
C PRO A 140 9.26 -12.95 9.96
N THR A 141 10.26 -13.09 10.82
CA THR A 141 10.15 -13.81 12.11
C THR A 141 10.43 -12.96 13.33
N SER A 142 10.89 -11.72 13.15
CA SER A 142 11.04 -10.77 14.26
C SER A 142 9.83 -9.85 14.29
N GLU A 143 9.28 -9.63 15.49
CA GLU A 143 8.23 -8.63 15.72
C GLU A 143 8.69 -7.25 15.22
N PRO A 144 7.80 -6.45 14.60
CA PRO A 144 8.12 -5.07 14.26
C PRO A 144 8.52 -4.27 15.51
N ALA A 145 9.40 -3.28 15.34
CA ALA A 145 9.95 -2.51 16.45
C ALA A 145 8.94 -1.51 17.10
N GLY A 146 7.74 -1.39 16.55
CA GLY A 146 6.73 -0.41 16.94
C GLY A 146 5.73 -0.90 17.99
N ASP A 147 4.82 -0.03 18.38
CA ASP A 147 3.74 -0.37 19.31
C ASP A 147 2.60 -1.08 18.56
N GLN A 148 2.09 -2.18 19.12
CA GLN A 148 0.95 -2.87 18.56
C GLN A 148 -0.32 -2.02 18.70
N ILE A 149 -1.08 -1.91 17.61
CA ILE A 149 -2.35 -1.19 17.59
C ILE A 149 -3.55 -2.14 17.47
N PRO A 150 -4.76 -1.74 17.90
CA PRO A 150 -5.97 -2.57 17.82
C PRO A 150 -6.58 -2.58 16.40
N VAL A 151 -5.74 -2.73 15.38
CA VAL A 151 -6.11 -2.79 13.97
C VAL A 151 -5.41 -4.00 13.35
N SER A 152 -6.11 -4.74 12.47
CA SER A 152 -5.56 -5.92 11.79
C SER A 152 -5.06 -5.60 10.40
N CYS A 153 -4.04 -6.31 9.93
CA CYS A 153 -3.52 -6.15 8.59
C CYS A 153 -4.58 -6.55 7.54
N PRO A 154 -4.94 -5.68 6.58
CA PRO A 154 -5.98 -5.98 5.59
C PRO A 154 -5.59 -7.10 4.60
N ASP A 155 -4.29 -7.38 4.46
CA ASP A 155 -3.76 -8.42 3.57
C ASP A 155 -3.67 -9.81 4.23
N CYS A 156 -3.41 -9.88 5.54
CA CYS A 156 -3.15 -11.15 6.22
C CYS A 156 -3.89 -11.37 7.54
N ASN A 157 -4.72 -10.43 7.97
CA ASN A 157 -5.45 -10.45 9.24
C ASN A 157 -4.57 -10.55 10.51
N GLY A 158 -3.25 -10.36 10.38
CA GLY A 158 -2.31 -10.35 11.51
C GLY A 158 -2.35 -9.04 12.31
N PRO A 159 -1.72 -8.99 13.49
CA PRO A 159 -1.57 -7.75 14.25
C PRO A 159 -0.77 -6.71 13.47
N LEU A 160 -1.15 -5.43 13.58
CA LEU A 160 -0.39 -4.29 13.09
C LEU A 160 0.34 -3.58 14.21
N TYR A 161 1.48 -3.01 13.84
CA TYR A 161 2.36 -2.23 14.70
C TYR A 161 2.59 -0.87 14.03
N GLU A 162 2.50 0.21 14.80
CA GLU A 162 2.86 1.54 14.35
C GLU A 162 4.36 1.77 14.59
N VAL A 163 5.12 1.90 13.50
CA VAL A 163 6.57 2.11 13.51
C VAL A 163 6.86 3.55 13.10
N LYS A 164 7.52 4.29 13.98
CA LYS A 164 7.89 5.70 13.75
C LYS A 164 9.32 5.83 13.26
N HIS A 165 9.50 6.60 12.20
CA HIS A 165 10.77 6.96 11.57
C HIS A 165 10.89 8.49 11.57
N GLY A 166 11.27 9.09 12.71
CA GLY A 166 11.19 10.55 12.85
C GLY A 166 9.73 11.02 12.77
N GLU A 167 9.42 11.91 11.82
CA GLU A 167 8.05 12.41 11.60
C GLU A 167 7.16 11.45 10.78
N LEU A 168 7.75 10.45 10.13
CA LEU A 168 7.01 9.46 9.34
C LEU A 168 6.51 8.31 10.24
N ALA A 169 5.22 8.00 10.20
CA ALA A 169 4.66 6.80 10.81
C ALA A 169 4.22 5.80 9.72
N LEU A 170 4.66 4.55 9.84
CA LEU A 170 4.27 3.43 8.98
C LEU A 170 3.63 2.31 9.80
N PHE A 171 2.74 1.55 9.20
CA PHE A 171 2.09 0.40 9.82
C PHE A 171 2.67 -0.89 9.28
N GLU A 172 3.24 -1.72 10.14
CA GLU A 172 3.87 -2.98 9.75
C GLU A 172 3.16 -4.18 10.40
N CYS A 173 2.96 -5.26 9.65
CA CYS A 173 2.47 -6.52 10.23
C CYS A 173 3.61 -7.51 10.47
N PHE A 174 3.36 -8.56 11.27
CA PHE A 174 4.36 -9.59 11.58
C PHE A 174 4.93 -10.30 10.33
N LEU A 175 4.13 -10.42 9.27
CA LEU A 175 4.58 -11.03 8.01
C LEU A 175 5.37 -10.07 7.12
N GLY A 176 5.43 -8.77 7.46
CA GLY A 176 6.18 -7.74 6.75
C GLY A 176 5.40 -6.93 5.72
N HIS A 177 4.06 -7.00 5.69
CA HIS A 177 3.25 -6.02 4.95
C HIS A 177 3.42 -4.64 5.59
N ARG A 178 3.52 -3.60 4.77
CA ARG A 178 3.71 -2.23 5.21
C ARG A 178 2.72 -1.28 4.56
N PHE A 179 2.26 -0.28 5.31
CA PHE A 179 1.28 0.69 4.84
C PHE A 179 1.61 2.09 5.37
N SER A 180 1.45 3.11 4.53
CA SER A 180 1.22 4.48 5.00
C SER A 180 -0.16 4.59 5.67
N PRO A 181 -0.43 5.66 6.44
CA PRO A 181 -1.75 5.88 7.05
C PRO A 181 -2.88 5.92 6.03
N GLU A 182 -2.69 6.67 4.94
CA GLU A 182 -3.67 6.86 3.87
C GLU A 182 -3.94 5.53 3.17
N ASN A 183 -2.88 4.81 2.79
CA ASN A 183 -3.02 3.52 2.11
C ASN A 183 -3.61 2.45 3.03
N LEU A 184 -3.28 2.43 4.31
CA LEU A 184 -3.90 1.51 5.27
C LEU A 184 -5.42 1.70 5.31
N SER A 185 -5.88 2.95 5.36
CA SER A 185 -7.31 3.29 5.31
C SER A 185 -7.96 2.80 4.01
N GLU A 186 -7.33 3.08 2.86
CA GLU A 186 -7.80 2.59 1.54
C GLU A 186 -7.88 1.06 1.51
N GLN A 187 -6.85 0.35 1.98
CA GLN A 187 -6.81 -1.10 2.00
C GLN A 187 -7.85 -1.72 2.95
N HIS A 188 -8.17 -1.05 4.06
CA HIS A 188 -9.30 -1.44 4.89
C HIS A 188 -10.65 -1.25 4.20
N ALA A 189 -10.85 -0.16 3.47
CA ALA A 189 -12.07 0.05 2.69
C ALA A 189 -12.23 -1.03 1.61
N GLU A 190 -11.16 -1.33 0.86
CA GLU A 190 -11.15 -2.42 -0.11
C GLU A 190 -11.39 -3.79 0.55
N ALA A 191 -10.83 -4.04 1.74
CA ALA A 191 -11.04 -5.29 2.48
C ALA A 191 -12.49 -5.44 2.94
N LEU A 192 -13.11 -4.36 3.43
CA LEU A 192 -14.52 -4.32 3.79
C LEU A 192 -15.42 -4.61 2.58
N GLU A 193 -15.14 -3.99 1.43
CA GLU A 193 -15.87 -4.24 0.20
C GLU A 193 -15.80 -5.71 -0.23
N ARG A 194 -14.60 -6.31 -0.21
CA ARG A 194 -14.40 -7.74 -0.50
C ARG A 194 -15.20 -8.63 0.45
N ALA A 195 -15.25 -8.28 1.73
CA ALA A 195 -16.03 -9.01 2.73
C ALA A 195 -17.54 -8.92 2.46
N LEU A 196 -18.06 -7.74 2.12
CA LEU A 196 -19.45 -7.53 1.76
C LEU A 196 -19.84 -8.32 0.50
N TRP A 197 -19.00 -8.29 -0.54
CA TRP A 197 -19.22 -9.10 -1.74
C TRP A 197 -19.21 -10.61 -1.44
N THR A 198 -18.36 -11.05 -0.52
CA THR A 198 -18.34 -12.45 -0.06
C THR A 198 -19.63 -12.79 0.68
N ALA A 199 -20.10 -11.92 1.58
CA ALA A 199 -21.37 -12.10 2.29
C ALA A 199 -22.56 -12.17 1.31
N ILE A 200 -22.66 -11.23 0.38
CA ILE A 200 -23.68 -11.22 -0.70
C ILE A 200 -23.69 -12.54 -1.46
N ARG A 201 -22.51 -13.03 -1.85
CA ARG A 201 -22.38 -14.32 -2.55
C ARG A 201 -22.89 -15.47 -1.69
N LYS A 202 -22.52 -15.52 -0.41
CA LYS A 202 -22.92 -16.60 0.52
C LYS A 202 -24.42 -16.59 0.80
N VAL A 203 -25.03 -15.42 0.95
CA VAL A 203 -26.49 -15.27 1.09
C VAL A 203 -27.18 -15.80 -0.17
N LYS A 204 -26.71 -15.41 -1.36
CA LYS A 204 -27.27 -15.86 -2.64
C LYS A 204 -27.12 -17.38 -2.85
N GLU A 205 -25.97 -17.95 -2.52
CA GLU A 205 -25.74 -19.40 -2.56
C GLU A 205 -26.73 -20.16 -1.67
N ARG A 206 -26.97 -19.67 -0.44
CA ARG A 206 -27.96 -20.24 0.49
C ARG A 206 -29.38 -20.14 -0.05
N MET A 207 -29.77 -19.01 -0.63
CA MET A 207 -31.09 -18.83 -1.27
C MET A 207 -31.33 -19.87 -2.37
N VAL A 208 -30.38 -19.99 -3.31
CA VAL A 208 -30.48 -20.95 -4.41
C VAL A 208 -30.59 -22.39 -3.90
N LEU A 209 -29.86 -22.74 -2.85
CA LEU A 209 -29.95 -24.07 -2.24
C LEU A 209 -31.35 -24.32 -1.64
N HIS A 210 -31.88 -23.36 -0.88
CA HIS A 210 -33.17 -23.51 -0.22
C HIS A 210 -34.33 -23.56 -1.23
N GLU A 211 -34.28 -22.73 -2.28
CA GLU A 211 -35.26 -22.78 -3.38
C GLU A 211 -35.26 -24.16 -4.07
N ARG A 212 -34.08 -24.74 -4.34
CA ARG A 212 -33.98 -26.10 -4.89
C ARG A 212 -34.53 -27.19 -3.97
N LEU A 213 -34.38 -27.02 -2.66
CA LEU A 213 -34.92 -27.96 -1.68
C LEU A 213 -36.45 -27.88 -1.61
N LEU A 214 -37.00 -26.66 -1.66
CA LEU A 214 -38.45 -26.43 -1.75
C LEU A 214 -39.06 -27.09 -2.99
N ASP A 215 -38.42 -26.93 -4.16
CA ASP A 215 -38.89 -27.54 -5.41
C ASP A 215 -38.92 -29.08 -5.35
N ARG A 216 -37.96 -29.72 -4.65
CA ARG A 216 -37.93 -31.18 -4.48
C ARG A 216 -38.97 -31.68 -3.46
N LYS A 217 -39.11 -31.01 -2.32
CA LYS A 217 -39.85 -31.51 -1.14
C LYS A 217 -41.36 -31.30 -1.19
N ARG A 218 -41.89 -30.52 -2.15
CA ARG A 218 -43.34 -30.42 -2.41
C ARG A 218 -44.04 -31.76 -2.69
N SER A 219 -43.28 -32.83 -2.90
CA SER A 219 -43.76 -34.20 -3.14
C SER A 219 -43.80 -35.12 -1.90
N GLN A 220 -43.31 -34.71 -0.72
CA GLN A 220 -43.07 -35.63 0.42
C GLN A 220 -43.69 -35.26 1.79
N GLY A 221 -44.48 -34.19 1.91
CA GLY A 221 -45.38 -33.98 3.07
C GLY A 221 -44.74 -33.54 4.41
N GLU A 222 -43.55 -32.93 4.41
CA GLU A 222 -42.94 -32.34 5.62
C GLU A 222 -43.23 -30.82 5.69
N GLU A 223 -44.45 -30.45 6.10
CA GLU A 223 -44.92 -29.04 6.14
C GLU A 223 -44.03 -28.10 6.97
N GLU A 224 -43.52 -28.57 8.10
CA GLU A 224 -42.71 -27.75 9.01
C GLU A 224 -41.35 -27.38 8.39
N LEU A 225 -40.71 -28.31 7.68
CA LEU A 225 -39.46 -28.06 6.96
C LEU A 225 -39.68 -27.12 5.78
N LEU A 226 -40.79 -27.27 5.04
CA LEU A 226 -41.14 -26.38 3.93
C LEU A 226 -41.29 -24.94 4.42
N LYS A 227 -42.03 -24.74 5.52
CA LYS A 227 -42.20 -23.42 6.14
C LYS A 227 -40.86 -22.80 6.57
N CYS A 228 -40.01 -23.57 7.25
CA CYS A 228 -38.68 -23.11 7.66
C CYS A 228 -37.79 -22.69 6.46
N LEU A 229 -37.85 -23.45 5.35
CA LEU A 229 -37.11 -23.12 4.13
C LEU A 229 -37.65 -21.85 3.46
N GLU A 230 -38.97 -21.67 3.37
CA GLU A 230 -39.61 -20.47 2.83
C GLU A 230 -39.30 -19.21 3.64
N GLU A 231 -39.37 -19.30 4.97
CA GLU A 231 -38.96 -18.23 5.88
C GLU A 231 -37.48 -17.88 5.69
N SER A 232 -36.61 -18.88 5.59
CA SER A 232 -35.18 -18.65 5.36
C SER A 232 -34.88 -18.00 4.00
N VAL A 233 -35.61 -18.32 2.94
CA VAL A 233 -35.46 -17.65 1.63
C VAL A 233 -35.93 -16.19 1.73
N THR A 234 -37.05 -15.95 2.42
CA THR A 234 -37.61 -14.61 2.61
C THR A 234 -36.66 -13.71 3.39
N THR A 235 -36.07 -14.22 4.48
CA THR A 235 -35.05 -13.49 5.26
C THR A 235 -33.81 -13.20 4.42
N ALA A 236 -33.31 -14.19 3.69
CA ALA A 236 -32.12 -14.01 2.86
C ALA A 236 -32.31 -12.98 1.73
N LYS A 237 -33.53 -12.81 1.20
CA LYS A 237 -33.85 -11.72 0.25
C LYS A 237 -33.70 -10.34 0.89
N LYS A 238 -34.22 -10.17 2.11
CA LYS A 238 -34.09 -8.91 2.86
C LYS A 238 -32.63 -8.62 3.23
N ASP A 239 -31.89 -9.63 3.66
CA ASP A 239 -30.46 -9.49 3.97
C ASP A 239 -29.66 -9.08 2.72
N LEU A 240 -30.00 -9.63 1.55
CA LEU A 240 -29.35 -9.28 0.29
C LEU A 240 -29.62 -7.82 -0.12
N GLU A 241 -30.84 -7.32 0.08
CA GLU A 241 -31.19 -5.92 -0.16
C GLU A 241 -30.38 -5.00 0.76
N LEU A 242 -30.36 -5.29 2.06
CA LEU A 242 -29.60 -4.52 3.04
C LEU A 242 -28.09 -4.49 2.73
N LEU A 243 -27.51 -5.65 2.39
CA LEU A 243 -26.07 -5.73 2.06
C LEU A 243 -25.73 -4.92 0.80
N ARG A 244 -26.63 -4.84 -0.18
CA ARG A 244 -26.45 -4.01 -1.38
C ARG A 244 -26.54 -2.53 -1.05
N GLU A 245 -27.53 -2.13 -0.25
CA GLU A 245 -27.64 -0.74 0.19
C GLU A 245 -26.41 -0.27 0.98
N ILE A 246 -25.81 -1.15 1.79
CA ILE A 246 -24.56 -0.85 2.50
C ILE A 246 -23.42 -0.68 1.49
N LEU A 247 -23.32 -1.57 0.51
CA LEU A 247 -22.27 -1.51 -0.51
C LEU A 247 -22.35 -0.20 -1.33
N ASP A 248 -23.55 0.20 -1.74
CA ASP A 248 -23.83 1.41 -2.52
C ASP A 248 -23.61 2.72 -1.75
N ARG A 249 -23.38 2.66 -0.43
CA ARG A 249 -23.05 3.84 0.39
C ARG A 249 -21.55 4.03 0.61
N ILE A 250 -20.78 2.96 0.45
CA ILE A 250 -19.33 2.98 0.68
C ILE A 250 -18.59 3.46 -0.58
N TRP A 251 -19.25 3.42 -1.74
CA TRP A 251 -18.71 3.75 -3.07
C TRP A 251 -19.73 4.51 -3.93
#